data_AF-A0A4D4LN41-F1
#
_entry.id   AF-A0A4D4LN41-F1
#
_cell.length_a   1.000
_cell.length_b   1.000
_cell.length_c   1.000
_cell.angle_alpha   90.00
_cell.angle_beta   90.00
_cell.angle_gamma   90.00
#
_symmetry.space_group_name_H-M   'P 1'
#
loop_
_entity.id
_entity.type
_entity.pdbx_description
1 polymer ?
#
loop_
_entity_poly.entity_id
_entity_poly.type
_entity_poly.pdbx_seq_one_letter_code
_entity_poly.pdbx_strand_id
1 'polypeptide(L)'
;MAVPASAIRAHAAVEAWSRGRSAIHVARLAGAAVAGGVQLPGRDVELPPASVAAWVLAQCDDLPLAENVLTRVIRRASTAGYSLAATTAESLRARLLLDTGRLADAETTARLLLRDHHDTSLAPVCTPIAAATLVHCLIETGRLGEAEELVASLGFDRRLPDAAPFVPLRIARGRLHIRMDRYDDGLGELLECRELAFSENWLYPSSTSEYFADAVRALAITRSARAARVLAFEEVGRCRAFGAARPLAAALRAFAGVVSGTKGIAHLEEADRLLDGMPDTLERARTLVELGSTLRRAGSRTEARQRLTEGMELAHLIGASVLEGTARSELRLAGTRLAKVSDGPNAALTPAEERVAQKAAEGLSNKEIAQTLFVTVKTVEWHLGQVYAKLRIAKRSELPQALAVGCAGAPVRQTS
;
A
#
# COMPACT_ATOMS: atom_id res chain seq x y z
N MET A 1 21.93 -32.16 -16.33
CA MET A 1 20.52 -31.85 -16.63
C MET A 1 20.46 -30.45 -17.25
N ALA A 2 19.78 -30.28 -18.39
CA ALA A 2 19.64 -28.95 -19.00
C ALA A 2 18.78 -28.04 -18.12
N VAL A 3 19.18 -26.77 -17.99
CA VAL A 3 18.41 -25.76 -17.25
C VAL A 3 17.07 -25.52 -17.98
N PRO A 4 15.91 -25.60 -17.30
CA PRO A 4 14.62 -25.38 -17.94
C PRO A 4 14.53 -24.00 -18.59
N ALA A 5 13.91 -23.90 -19.76
CA ALA A 5 13.75 -22.62 -20.47
C ALA A 5 12.99 -21.57 -19.63
N SER A 6 12.07 -22.00 -18.77
CA SER A 6 11.37 -21.15 -17.80
C SER A 6 12.33 -20.50 -16.79
N ALA A 7 13.33 -21.25 -16.30
CA ALA A 7 14.34 -20.75 -15.39
C ALA A 7 15.27 -19.71 -16.05
N ILE A 8 15.66 -19.95 -17.30
CA ILE A 8 16.48 -19.01 -18.08
C ILE A 8 15.72 -17.69 -18.29
N ARG A 9 14.43 -17.76 -18.65
CA ARG A 9 13.60 -16.57 -18.87
C ARG A 9 13.35 -15.78 -17.58
N ALA A 10 13.14 -16.46 -16.45
CA ALA A 10 12.98 -15.80 -15.16
C ALA A 10 14.27 -15.03 -14.78
N HIS A 11 15.44 -15.63 -14.97
CA HIS A 11 16.72 -14.95 -14.76
C HIS A 11 16.92 -13.77 -15.72
N ALA A 12 16.60 -13.95 -17.01
CA ALA A 12 16.68 -12.87 -17.99
C ALA A 12 15.75 -11.70 -17.63
N ALA A 13 14.58 -11.97 -17.05
CA ALA A 13 13.67 -10.94 -16.57
C ALA A 13 14.26 -10.16 -15.37
N VAL A 14 14.85 -10.86 -14.39
CA VAL A 14 15.57 -10.23 -13.26
C VAL A 14 16.75 -9.41 -13.77
N GLU A 15 17.53 -9.94 -14.71
CA GLU A 15 18.66 -9.22 -15.28
C GLU A 15 18.20 -7.96 -16.01
N ALA A 16 17.22 -8.07 -16.92
CA ALA A 16 16.67 -6.92 -17.63
C ALA A 16 16.14 -5.86 -16.65
N TRP A 17 15.46 -6.28 -15.59
CA TRP A 17 14.98 -5.39 -14.55
C TRP A 17 16.12 -4.71 -13.80
N SER A 18 17.13 -5.46 -13.35
CA SER A 18 18.31 -4.95 -12.65
C SER A 18 19.12 -3.96 -13.51
N ARG A 19 19.10 -4.11 -14.83
CA ARG A 19 19.80 -3.21 -15.78
C ARG A 19 18.95 -2.01 -16.23
N GLY A 20 17.81 -1.77 -15.59
CA GLY A 20 16.96 -0.60 -15.87
C GLY A 20 16.27 -0.64 -17.23
N ARG A 21 15.98 -1.84 -17.77
CA ARG A 21 15.15 -1.97 -18.98
C ARG A 21 13.70 -1.59 -18.63
N SER A 22 12.94 -1.15 -19.64
CA SER A 22 11.55 -0.71 -19.43
C SER A 22 10.65 -1.82 -18.88
N ALA A 23 9.63 -1.44 -18.11
CA ALA A 23 8.65 -2.33 -17.50
C ALA A 23 7.98 -3.24 -18.52
N ILE A 24 7.66 -2.72 -19.72
CA ILE A 24 7.09 -3.52 -20.82
C ILE A 24 8.05 -4.64 -21.25
N HIS A 25 9.34 -4.34 -21.38
CA HIS A 25 10.34 -5.32 -21.79
C HIS A 25 10.53 -6.40 -20.71
N VAL A 26 10.61 -5.97 -19.45
CA VAL A 26 10.76 -6.84 -18.28
C VAL A 26 9.55 -7.75 -18.10
N ALA A 27 8.34 -7.18 -18.12
CA ALA A 27 7.07 -7.92 -18.00
C ALA A 27 6.92 -8.98 -19.10
N ARG A 28 7.33 -8.67 -20.34
CA ARG A 28 7.31 -9.64 -21.44
C ARG A 28 8.20 -10.85 -21.17
N LEU A 29 9.41 -10.64 -20.63
CA LEU A 29 10.32 -11.73 -20.28
C LEU A 29 9.77 -12.57 -19.12
N ALA A 30 9.26 -11.91 -18.08
CA ALA A 30 8.68 -12.58 -16.92
C ALA A 30 7.40 -13.37 -17.29
N GLY A 31 6.52 -12.78 -18.09
CA GLY A 31 5.33 -13.43 -18.65
C GLY A 31 5.69 -14.67 -19.48
N ALA A 32 6.73 -14.58 -20.32
CA ALA A 32 7.22 -15.72 -21.09
C ALA A 32 7.82 -16.85 -20.22
N ALA A 33 8.30 -16.54 -19.01
CA ALA A 33 8.78 -17.54 -18.05
C ALA A 33 7.64 -18.38 -17.45
N VAL A 34 6.44 -17.79 -17.32
CA VAL A 34 5.26 -18.43 -16.69
C VAL A 34 4.21 -18.93 -17.70
N ALA A 35 4.33 -18.56 -18.98
CA ALA A 35 3.40 -18.95 -20.04
C ALA A 35 3.29 -20.48 -20.24
N GLY A 36 4.39 -21.21 -20.01
CA GLY A 36 4.42 -22.69 -20.09
C GLY A 36 3.81 -23.41 -18.88
N GLY A 37 3.23 -22.66 -17.93
CA GLY A 37 2.73 -23.17 -16.67
C GLY A 37 3.79 -23.19 -15.55
N VAL A 38 3.32 -23.44 -14.33
CA VAL A 38 4.18 -23.51 -13.14
C VAL A 38 4.85 -24.87 -13.05
N GLN A 39 6.18 -24.88 -13.19
CA GLN A 39 7.05 -26.02 -12.93
C GLN A 39 7.71 -25.83 -11.55
N LEU A 40 7.64 -26.87 -10.71
CA LEU A 40 8.36 -26.87 -9.44
C LEU A 40 9.80 -27.37 -9.67
N PRO A 41 10.81 -26.70 -9.08
CA PRO A 41 12.20 -27.14 -9.12
C PRO A 41 12.44 -28.39 -8.23
N GLY A 42 13.69 -28.71 -7.86
CA GLY A 42 13.95 -29.71 -6.81
C GLY A 42 13.40 -29.28 -5.44
N ARG A 43 13.25 -30.24 -4.51
CA ARG A 43 12.69 -29.98 -3.17
C ARG A 43 13.49 -28.96 -2.34
N ASP A 44 14.79 -28.88 -2.58
CA ASP A 44 15.71 -28.00 -1.85
C ASP A 44 15.74 -26.56 -2.39
N VAL A 45 15.00 -26.27 -3.47
CA VAL A 45 14.96 -24.94 -4.06
C VAL A 45 13.86 -24.11 -3.41
N GLU A 46 14.28 -23.17 -2.55
CA GLU A 46 13.38 -22.23 -1.84
C GLU A 46 12.62 -21.30 -2.78
N LEU A 47 13.26 -20.85 -3.86
CA LEU A 47 12.71 -19.83 -4.75
C LEU A 47 12.49 -20.36 -6.17
N PRO A 48 11.30 -20.93 -6.47
CA PRO A 48 10.96 -21.39 -7.82
C PRO A 48 11.08 -20.27 -8.87
N PRO A 49 11.51 -20.57 -10.10
CA PRO A 49 11.57 -19.58 -11.18
C PRO A 49 10.24 -18.86 -11.45
N ALA A 50 9.12 -19.56 -11.27
CA ALA A 50 7.79 -18.95 -11.39
C ALA A 50 7.53 -17.91 -10.29
N SER A 51 8.01 -18.12 -9.07
CA SER A 51 7.93 -17.14 -7.97
C SER A 51 8.79 -15.91 -8.26
N VAL A 52 10.00 -16.12 -8.81
CA VAL A 52 10.87 -15.02 -9.27
C VAL A 52 10.19 -14.20 -10.36
N ALA A 53 9.64 -14.87 -11.38
CA ALA A 53 8.92 -14.19 -12.46
C ALA A 53 7.69 -13.43 -11.95
N ALA A 54 6.93 -14.00 -11.02
CA ALA A 54 5.79 -13.33 -10.40
C ALA A 54 6.21 -12.09 -9.62
N TRP A 55 7.31 -12.17 -8.87
CA TRP A 55 7.87 -11.00 -8.20
C TRP A 55 8.23 -9.90 -9.20
N VAL A 56 8.95 -10.23 -10.29
CA VAL A 56 9.29 -9.26 -11.34
C VAL A 56 8.06 -8.67 -12.04
N LEU A 57 7.02 -9.48 -12.28
CA LEU A 57 5.74 -9.00 -12.85
C LEU A 57 5.08 -7.96 -11.94
N ALA A 58 5.10 -8.20 -10.63
CA ALA A 58 4.54 -7.25 -9.67
C ALA A 58 5.29 -5.92 -9.66
N GLN A 59 6.60 -5.96 -9.88
CA GLN A 59 7.41 -4.75 -10.04
C GLN A 59 7.08 -3.97 -11.33
N CYS A 60 6.41 -4.59 -12.29
CA CYS A 60 5.97 -4.00 -13.57
C CYS A 60 4.47 -3.67 -13.59
N ASP A 61 3.81 -3.64 -12.42
CA ASP A 61 2.37 -3.42 -12.23
C ASP A 61 1.44 -4.49 -12.82
N ASP A 62 1.95 -5.67 -13.18
CA ASP A 62 1.13 -6.83 -13.55
C ASP A 62 0.79 -7.68 -12.32
N LEU A 63 0.15 -7.04 -11.33
CA LEU A 63 -0.28 -7.67 -10.08
C LEU A 63 -1.25 -8.85 -10.30
N PRO A 64 -2.26 -8.76 -11.21
CA PRO A 64 -3.18 -9.87 -11.43
C PRO A 64 -2.48 -11.14 -11.91
N LEU A 65 -1.52 -11.03 -12.85
CA LEU A 65 -0.76 -12.19 -13.30
C LEU A 65 0.19 -12.69 -12.20
N ALA A 66 0.87 -11.79 -11.48
CA ALA A 66 1.74 -12.15 -10.37
C ALA A 66 1.00 -12.94 -9.29
N GLU A 67 -0.15 -12.47 -8.82
CA GLU A 67 -0.97 -13.15 -7.81
C GLU A 67 -1.47 -14.50 -8.32
N ASN A 68 -1.89 -14.59 -9.59
CA ASN A 68 -2.31 -15.84 -10.20
C ASN A 68 -1.19 -16.90 -10.23
N VAL A 69 0.03 -16.48 -10.61
CA VAL A 69 1.20 -17.35 -10.65
C VAL A 69 1.56 -17.83 -9.25
N LEU A 70 1.65 -16.93 -8.27
CA LEU A 70 1.97 -17.31 -6.89
C LEU A 70 0.93 -18.27 -6.32
N THR A 71 -0.36 -18.01 -6.52
CA THR A 71 -1.45 -18.92 -6.10
C THR A 71 -1.28 -20.32 -6.68
N ARG A 72 -0.87 -20.44 -7.94
CA ARG A 72 -0.60 -21.73 -8.59
C ARG A 72 0.66 -22.41 -8.05
N VAL A 73 1.72 -21.65 -7.75
CA VAL A 73 2.95 -22.16 -7.12
C VAL A 73 2.62 -22.72 -5.74
N ILE A 74 1.97 -21.93 -4.89
CA ILE A 74 1.56 -22.31 -3.54
C ILE A 74 0.77 -23.61 -3.58
N ARG A 75 -0.33 -23.66 -4.36
CA ARG A 75 -1.16 -24.85 -4.45
C ARG A 75 -0.37 -26.09 -4.86
N ARG A 76 0.45 -25.99 -5.91
CA ARG A 76 1.25 -27.12 -6.41
C ARG A 76 2.31 -27.56 -5.40
N ALA A 77 3.03 -26.60 -4.81
CA ALA A 77 4.09 -26.88 -3.85
C ALA A 77 3.51 -27.55 -2.60
N SER A 78 2.39 -27.04 -2.07
CA SER A 78 1.71 -27.66 -0.93
C SER A 78 1.23 -29.07 -1.24
N THR A 79 0.59 -29.32 -2.39
CA THR A 79 0.15 -30.68 -2.78
C THR A 79 1.33 -31.65 -2.98
N ALA A 80 2.48 -31.16 -3.44
CA ALA A 80 3.68 -31.98 -3.66
C ALA A 80 4.55 -32.17 -2.39
N GLY A 81 4.24 -31.46 -1.29
CA GLY A 81 5.02 -31.49 -0.05
C GLY A 81 6.29 -30.62 -0.07
N TYR A 82 6.34 -29.58 -0.90
CA TYR A 82 7.50 -28.70 -1.10
C TYR A 82 7.34 -27.46 -0.19
N SER A 83 7.52 -27.66 1.12
CA SER A 83 7.21 -26.64 2.13
C SER A 83 7.97 -25.32 1.91
N LEU A 84 9.27 -25.39 1.58
CA LEU A 84 10.10 -24.19 1.35
C LEU A 84 9.64 -23.35 0.14
N ALA A 85 9.30 -24.02 -0.96
CA ALA A 85 8.77 -23.35 -2.15
C ALA A 85 7.37 -22.74 -1.91
N ALA A 86 6.54 -23.43 -1.13
CA ALA A 86 5.20 -22.95 -0.77
C ALA A 86 5.26 -21.71 0.13
N THR A 87 6.06 -21.77 1.20
CA THR A 87 6.23 -20.68 2.18
C THR A 87 6.86 -19.44 1.56
N THR A 88 7.89 -19.61 0.72
CA THR A 88 8.50 -18.49 -0.01
C THR A 88 7.55 -17.85 -1.02
N ALA A 89 6.73 -18.65 -1.72
CA ALA A 89 5.70 -18.10 -2.59
C ALA A 89 4.60 -17.37 -1.80
N GLU A 90 4.25 -17.87 -0.61
CA GLU A 90 3.34 -17.19 0.31
C GLU A 90 3.88 -15.87 0.83
N SER A 91 5.17 -15.77 1.17
CA SER A 91 5.77 -14.50 1.63
C SER A 91 5.76 -13.44 0.52
N LEU A 92 6.03 -13.83 -0.73
CA LEU A 92 5.90 -12.93 -1.88
C LEU A 92 4.44 -12.52 -2.14
N ARG A 93 3.48 -13.43 -1.94
CA ARG A 93 2.07 -13.12 -2.08
C ARG A 93 1.60 -12.16 -1.00
N ALA A 94 2.04 -12.34 0.24
CA ALA A 94 1.76 -11.43 1.35
C ALA A 94 2.19 -9.99 1.02
N ARG A 95 3.30 -9.84 0.29
CA ARG A 95 3.73 -8.54 -0.21
C ARG A 95 2.74 -7.92 -1.22
N LEU A 96 2.22 -8.70 -2.16
CA LEU A 96 1.19 -8.22 -3.10
C LEU A 96 -0.12 -7.84 -2.39
N LEU A 97 -0.48 -8.59 -1.35
CA LEU A 97 -1.65 -8.27 -0.52
C LEU A 97 -1.50 -6.89 0.14
N LEU A 98 -0.31 -6.56 0.64
CA LEU A 98 -0.03 -5.23 1.18
C LEU A 98 -0.19 -4.14 0.10
N ASP A 99 0.44 -4.31 -1.06
CA ASP A 99 0.43 -3.31 -2.14
C ASP A 99 -1.00 -3.07 -2.69
N THR A 100 -1.81 -4.13 -2.80
CA THR A 100 -3.22 -4.07 -3.24
C THR A 100 -4.20 -3.60 -2.15
N GLY A 101 -3.71 -3.24 -0.96
CA GLY A 101 -4.51 -2.73 0.16
C GLY A 101 -5.30 -3.81 0.92
N ARG A 102 -4.94 -5.08 0.79
CA ARG A 102 -5.45 -6.18 1.61
C ARG A 102 -4.58 -6.35 2.87
N LEU A 103 -4.41 -5.26 3.63
CA LEU A 103 -3.49 -5.19 4.78
C LEU A 103 -3.76 -6.26 5.84
N ALA A 104 -5.02 -6.54 6.16
CA ALA A 104 -5.39 -7.56 7.15
C ALA A 104 -4.98 -8.97 6.69
N ASP A 105 -5.17 -9.29 5.40
CA ASP A 105 -4.75 -10.57 4.82
C ASP A 105 -3.22 -10.68 4.80
N ALA A 106 -2.54 -9.57 4.43
CA ALA A 106 -1.08 -9.49 4.42
C ALA A 106 -0.48 -9.72 5.81
N GLU A 107 -1.03 -9.05 6.84
CA GLU A 107 -0.62 -9.20 8.23
C GLU A 107 -0.86 -10.63 8.72
N THR A 108 -2.06 -11.16 8.50
CA THR A 108 -2.41 -12.53 8.92
C THR A 108 -1.45 -13.54 8.30
N THR A 109 -1.20 -13.42 7.00
CA THR A 109 -0.29 -14.30 6.27
C THR A 109 1.14 -14.19 6.80
N ALA A 110 1.66 -12.97 6.97
CA ALA A 110 3.01 -12.76 7.47
C ALA A 110 3.19 -13.29 8.90
N ARG A 111 2.20 -13.09 9.79
CA ARG A 111 2.24 -13.67 11.14
C ARG A 111 2.26 -15.19 11.11
N LEU A 112 1.45 -15.82 10.27
CA LEU A 112 1.45 -17.28 10.12
C LEU A 112 2.82 -17.80 9.66
N LEU A 113 3.45 -17.13 8.68
CA LEU A 113 4.77 -17.51 8.19
C LEU A 113 5.88 -17.35 9.24
N LEU A 114 5.71 -16.44 10.21
CA LEU A 114 6.71 -16.17 11.25
C LEU A 114 6.49 -16.97 12.55
N ARG A 115 5.32 -17.59 12.76
CA ARG A 115 5.04 -18.40 13.96
C ARG A 115 6.03 -19.56 14.13
N ASP A 116 6.43 -20.19 13.03
CA ASP A 116 7.26 -21.40 13.04
C ASP A 116 8.77 -21.08 12.93
N HIS A 117 9.16 -19.80 13.07
CA HIS A 117 10.54 -19.35 12.87
C HIS A 117 11.54 -19.93 13.90
N HIS A 118 11.07 -20.28 15.09
CA HIS A 118 11.95 -20.79 16.16
C HIS A 118 12.40 -22.25 15.96
N ASP A 119 11.65 -23.06 15.20
CA ASP A 119 11.94 -24.49 15.04
C ASP A 119 12.66 -24.83 13.72
N THR A 120 12.68 -23.90 12.75
CA THR A 120 13.12 -24.20 11.39
C THR A 120 14.20 -23.21 10.93
N SER A 121 15.46 -23.52 11.22
CA SER A 121 16.67 -22.82 10.74
C SER A 121 16.87 -22.88 9.20
N LEU A 122 15.81 -23.14 8.42
CA LEU A 122 15.88 -23.58 7.02
C LEU A 122 15.11 -22.70 6.02
N ALA A 123 14.62 -21.51 6.39
CA ALA A 123 13.95 -20.61 5.44
C ALA A 123 14.61 -19.22 5.33
N PRO A 124 15.90 -19.12 4.98
CA PRO A 124 16.66 -17.88 4.87
C PRO A 124 16.03 -16.85 3.92
N VAL A 125 15.25 -17.26 2.91
CA VAL A 125 14.56 -16.33 2.00
C VAL A 125 13.22 -15.85 2.55
N CYS A 126 12.41 -16.75 3.13
CA CYS A 126 11.03 -16.45 3.53
C CYS A 126 10.96 -15.48 4.73
N THR A 127 11.74 -15.74 5.79
CA THR A 127 11.67 -14.97 7.04
C THR A 127 11.87 -13.47 6.84
N PRO A 128 12.95 -12.98 6.19
CA PRO A 128 13.14 -11.53 6.04
C PRO A 128 12.04 -10.88 5.18
N ILE A 129 11.51 -11.57 4.17
CA ILE A 129 10.41 -11.05 3.33
C ILE A 129 9.10 -10.95 4.12
N ALA A 130 8.77 -11.98 4.90
CA ALA A 130 7.58 -11.99 5.76
C ALA A 130 7.70 -10.93 6.87
N ALA A 131 8.87 -10.81 7.50
CA ALA A 131 9.15 -9.79 8.51
C ALA A 131 8.99 -8.38 7.93
N ALA A 132 9.54 -8.12 6.74
CA ALA A 132 9.39 -6.83 6.07
C ALA A 132 7.91 -6.46 5.84
N THR A 133 7.13 -7.43 5.35
CA THR A 133 5.69 -7.25 5.11
C THR A 133 4.94 -6.93 6.40
N LEU A 134 5.22 -7.68 7.48
CA LEU A 134 4.57 -7.46 8.78
C LEU A 134 4.97 -6.10 9.36
N VAL A 135 6.24 -5.71 9.31
CA VAL A 135 6.70 -4.38 9.74
C VAL A 135 5.98 -3.28 8.97
N HIS A 136 5.80 -3.41 7.65
CA HIS A 136 5.01 -2.44 6.89
C HIS A 136 3.55 -2.39 7.34
N CYS A 137 2.87 -3.52 7.53
CA CYS A 137 1.50 -3.54 8.06
C CYS A 137 1.41 -2.84 9.42
N LEU A 138 2.37 -3.09 10.32
CA LEU A 138 2.43 -2.48 11.64
C LEU A 138 2.67 -0.96 11.56
N ILE A 139 3.50 -0.50 10.61
CA ILE A 139 3.69 0.94 10.33
C ILE A 139 2.38 1.58 9.85
N GLU A 140 1.69 0.98 8.88
CA GLU A 140 0.44 1.54 8.34
C GLU A 140 -0.71 1.53 9.37
N THR A 141 -0.63 0.64 10.37
CA THR A 141 -1.61 0.52 11.46
C THR A 141 -1.20 1.22 12.76
N GLY A 142 -0.02 1.86 12.79
CA GLY A 142 0.44 2.69 13.92
C GLY A 142 1.02 1.91 15.11
N ARG A 143 1.28 0.61 14.95
CA ARG A 143 1.81 -0.28 15.98
C ARG A 143 3.33 -0.35 15.93
N LEU A 144 4.00 0.80 16.05
CA LEU A 144 5.45 0.92 15.87
C LEU A 144 6.25 0.13 16.93
N GLY A 145 5.78 0.11 18.19
CA GLY A 145 6.42 -0.67 19.26
C GLY A 145 6.39 -2.17 18.98
N GLU A 146 5.25 -2.68 18.52
CA GLU A 146 5.13 -4.09 18.10
C GLU A 146 6.07 -4.42 16.93
N ALA A 147 6.27 -3.48 16.00
CA ALA A 147 7.20 -3.66 14.88
C ALA A 147 8.66 -3.72 15.35
N GLU A 148 9.04 -2.90 16.34
CA GLU A 148 10.38 -2.92 16.93
C GLU A 148 10.63 -4.23 17.70
N GLU A 149 9.67 -4.66 18.52
CA GLU A 149 9.72 -5.94 19.24
C GLU A 149 9.80 -7.14 18.28
N LEU A 150 9.06 -7.11 17.17
CA LEU A 150 9.13 -8.13 16.13
C LEU A 150 10.54 -8.24 15.54
N VAL A 151 11.13 -7.11 15.13
CA VAL A 151 12.49 -7.09 14.56
C VAL A 151 13.51 -7.64 15.56
N ALA A 152 13.40 -7.25 16.84
CA ALA A 152 14.28 -7.75 17.90
C ALA A 152 14.09 -9.25 18.18
N SER A 153 12.85 -9.74 18.27
CA SER A 153 12.56 -11.16 18.57
C SER A 153 13.02 -12.12 17.48
N LEU A 154 13.10 -11.65 16.23
CA LEU A 154 13.66 -12.39 15.10
C LEU A 154 15.20 -12.28 15.00
N GLY A 155 15.86 -11.54 15.91
CA GLY A 155 17.32 -11.32 15.87
C GLY A 155 17.78 -10.39 14.74
N PHE A 156 16.88 -9.55 14.22
CA PHE A 156 17.13 -8.60 13.14
C PHE A 156 17.35 -7.16 13.65
N ASP A 157 17.62 -6.98 14.94
CA ASP A 157 18.03 -5.72 15.58
C ASP A 157 19.49 -5.34 15.28
N ARG A 158 20.29 -6.28 14.79
CA ARG A 158 21.70 -6.09 14.40
C ARG A 158 21.87 -5.88 12.90
N ARG A 159 23.10 -5.60 12.45
CA ARG A 159 23.43 -5.46 11.02
C ARG A 159 22.92 -6.68 10.23
N LEU A 160 22.06 -6.43 9.24
CA LEU A 160 21.52 -7.49 8.39
C LEU A 160 22.57 -7.99 7.39
N PRO A 161 22.52 -9.26 6.98
CA PRO A 161 23.36 -9.77 5.89
C PRO A 161 23.21 -8.95 4.60
N ASP A 162 24.31 -8.81 3.87
CA ASP A 162 24.37 -8.18 2.55
C ASP A 162 23.92 -9.18 1.47
N ALA A 163 22.66 -9.63 1.57
CA ALA A 163 22.05 -10.61 0.67
C ALA A 163 20.67 -10.15 0.19
N ALA A 164 20.32 -10.48 -1.06
CA ALA A 164 19.10 -10.01 -1.72
C ALA A 164 17.80 -10.22 -0.91
N PRO A 165 17.57 -11.36 -0.24
CA PRO A 165 16.35 -11.55 0.56
C PRO A 165 16.18 -10.58 1.73
N PHE A 166 17.27 -9.95 2.21
CA PHE A 166 17.25 -9.00 3.32
C PHE A 166 16.97 -7.56 2.89
N VAL A 167 17.01 -7.25 1.59
CA VAL A 167 16.75 -5.90 1.08
C VAL A 167 15.37 -5.37 1.48
N PRO A 168 14.26 -6.13 1.34
CA PRO A 168 12.94 -5.68 1.80
C PRO A 168 12.91 -5.40 3.31
N LEU A 169 13.58 -6.23 4.11
CA LEU A 169 13.62 -6.04 5.56
C LEU A 169 14.42 -4.80 5.95
N ARG A 170 15.56 -4.56 5.28
CA ARG A 170 16.38 -3.36 5.48
C ARG A 170 15.59 -2.09 5.16
N ILE A 171 14.82 -2.12 4.07
CA ILE A 171 13.85 -1.07 3.71
C ILE A 171 12.81 -0.88 4.83
N ALA A 172 12.17 -1.95 5.28
CA ALA A 172 11.14 -1.89 6.31
C ALA A 172 11.67 -1.36 7.65
N ARG A 173 12.87 -1.77 8.06
CA ARG A 173 13.55 -1.29 9.27
C ARG A 173 13.97 0.17 9.16
N GLY A 174 14.50 0.58 8.02
CA GLY A 174 14.82 1.99 7.75
C GLY A 174 13.58 2.89 7.87
N ARG A 175 12.44 2.45 7.30
CA ARG A 175 11.15 3.14 7.47
C ARG A 175 10.70 3.15 8.93
N LEU A 176 10.79 2.02 9.64
CA LEU A 176 10.43 1.93 11.06
C LEU A 176 11.19 2.96 11.89
N HIS A 177 12.51 3.02 11.74
CA HIS A 177 13.34 4.03 12.42
C HIS A 177 12.90 5.46 12.12
N ILE A 178 12.66 5.80 10.86
CA ILE A 178 12.17 7.14 10.47
C ILE A 178 10.81 7.44 11.10
N ARG A 179 9.91 6.45 11.18
CA ARG A 179 8.58 6.61 11.81
C ARG A 179 8.63 6.69 13.33
N MET A 180 9.73 6.27 13.94
CA MET A 180 10.04 6.45 15.37
C MET A 180 10.93 7.68 15.63
N ASP A 181 11.01 8.61 14.67
CA ASP A 181 11.83 9.84 14.72
C ASP A 181 13.36 9.60 14.83
N ARG A 182 13.82 8.39 14.54
CA ARG A 182 15.26 8.03 14.44
C ARG A 182 15.74 8.21 13.00
N TYR A 183 15.75 9.47 12.56
CA TYR A 183 15.94 9.83 11.15
C TYR A 183 17.31 9.44 10.57
N ASP A 184 18.40 9.64 11.31
CA ASP A 184 19.75 9.28 10.86
C ASP A 184 19.93 7.76 10.73
N ASP A 185 19.46 6.99 11.71
CA ASP A 185 19.51 5.52 11.69
C ASP A 185 18.75 4.97 10.47
N GLY A 186 17.51 5.43 10.30
CA GLY A 186 16.69 4.97 9.19
C GLY A 186 17.18 5.44 7.82
N LEU A 187 17.74 6.66 7.72
CA LEU A 187 18.37 7.12 6.48
C LEU A 187 19.63 6.32 6.16
N GLY A 188 20.44 5.96 7.17
CA GLY A 188 21.62 5.10 7.01
C GLY A 188 21.27 3.75 6.37
N GLU A 189 20.26 3.07 6.89
CA GLU A 189 19.76 1.78 6.35
C GLU A 189 19.33 1.90 4.88
N LEU A 190 18.59 2.97 4.54
CA LEU A 190 18.08 3.19 3.19
C LEU A 190 19.17 3.61 2.19
N LEU A 191 20.21 4.32 2.65
CA LEU A 191 21.37 4.64 1.83
C LEU A 191 22.27 3.41 1.61
N GLU A 192 22.49 2.58 2.63
CA GLU A 192 23.25 1.33 2.49
C GLU A 192 22.58 0.39 1.47
N CYS A 193 21.23 0.27 1.51
CA CYS A 193 20.46 -0.43 0.46
C CYS A 193 20.79 0.08 -0.96
N ARG A 194 20.87 1.40 -1.12
CA ARG A 194 21.16 2.03 -2.42
C ARG A 194 22.60 1.79 -2.85
N GLU A 195 23.55 1.85 -1.92
CA GLU A 195 24.97 1.62 -2.18
C GLU A 195 25.22 0.17 -2.61
N LEU A 196 24.63 -0.81 -1.92
CA LEU A 196 24.71 -2.23 -2.30
C LEU A 196 24.09 -2.48 -3.69
N ALA A 197 22.95 -1.85 -3.98
CA ALA A 197 22.37 -1.95 -5.31
C ALA A 197 23.30 -1.34 -6.37
N PHE A 198 23.93 -0.19 -6.07
CA PHE A 198 24.83 0.47 -7.00
C PHE A 198 26.11 -0.33 -7.25
N SER A 199 26.71 -0.95 -6.22
CA SER A 199 27.93 -1.76 -6.37
C SER A 199 27.73 -2.97 -7.26
N GLU A 200 26.53 -3.55 -7.25
CA GLU A 200 26.13 -4.66 -8.13
C GLU A 200 25.59 -4.18 -9.49
N ASN A 201 25.60 -2.86 -9.73
CA ASN A 201 25.06 -2.21 -10.93
C ASN A 201 23.56 -2.52 -11.14
N TRP A 202 22.81 -2.58 -10.04
CA TRP A 202 21.36 -2.72 -10.01
C TRP A 202 20.70 -1.34 -10.01
N LEU A 203 20.02 -1.02 -11.11
CA LEU A 203 19.34 0.24 -11.37
C LEU A 203 17.85 0.20 -10.95
N TYR A 204 17.54 -0.48 -9.84
CA TYR A 204 16.19 -0.75 -9.34
C TYR A 204 15.28 0.50 -9.28
N PRO A 205 14.22 0.60 -10.12
CA PRO A 205 13.26 1.70 -10.05
C PRO A 205 12.04 1.37 -9.18
N SER A 206 11.81 0.10 -8.80
CA SER A 206 10.52 -0.36 -8.27
C SER A 206 10.53 -0.77 -6.80
N SER A 207 11.70 -0.90 -6.16
CA SER A 207 11.82 -0.95 -4.69
C SER A 207 11.68 0.45 -4.06
N THR A 208 11.75 1.50 -4.87
CA THR A 208 11.73 2.90 -4.40
C THR A 208 10.34 3.35 -3.99
N SER A 209 9.25 2.74 -4.48
CA SER A 209 7.88 3.03 -4.05
C SER A 209 7.67 2.93 -2.54
N GLU A 210 8.41 2.04 -1.90
CA GLU A 210 8.16 1.61 -0.53
C GLU A 210 8.73 2.58 0.51
N TYR A 211 9.94 3.10 0.27
CA TYR A 211 10.72 3.85 1.25
C TYR A 211 10.98 5.30 0.87
N PHE A 212 10.78 5.65 -0.40
CA PHE A 212 11.39 6.87 -0.92
C PHE A 212 10.80 8.15 -0.32
N ALA A 213 9.50 8.14 0.00
CA ALA A 213 8.89 9.25 0.75
C ALA A 213 9.49 9.41 2.16
N ASP A 214 9.81 8.30 2.84
CA ASP A 214 10.45 8.32 4.17
C ASP A 214 11.92 8.77 4.05
N ALA A 215 12.68 8.27 3.06
CA ALA A 215 14.06 8.70 2.80
C ALA A 215 14.15 10.19 2.45
N VAL A 216 13.28 10.68 1.56
CA VAL A 216 13.23 12.11 1.17
C VAL A 216 12.90 12.98 2.39
N ARG A 217 11.96 12.55 3.25
CA ARG A 217 11.64 13.21 4.51
C ARG A 217 12.84 13.25 5.46
N ALA A 218 13.46 12.10 5.72
CA ALA A 218 14.61 12.00 6.61
C ALA A 218 15.79 12.84 6.10
N LEU A 219 16.04 12.85 4.80
CA LEU A 219 17.09 13.64 4.17
C LEU A 219 16.81 15.15 4.25
N ALA A 220 15.54 15.56 4.14
CA ALA A 220 15.13 16.95 4.30
C ALA A 220 15.36 17.46 5.74
N ILE A 221 15.16 16.60 6.73
CA ILE A 221 15.32 16.91 8.17
C ILE A 221 16.80 16.89 8.59
N THR A 222 17.53 15.83 8.24
CA THR A 222 18.89 15.55 8.78
C THR A 222 20.02 16.15 7.96
N ARG A 223 19.79 16.49 6.69
CA ARG A 223 20.80 17.05 5.80
C ARG A 223 20.37 18.39 5.23
N SER A 224 19.49 18.39 4.20
CA SER A 224 18.94 19.62 3.65
C SER A 224 17.78 19.38 2.69
N ALA A 225 16.90 20.38 2.58
CA ALA A 225 15.85 20.42 1.56
C ALA A 225 16.39 20.39 0.11
N ARG A 226 17.63 20.85 -0.13
CA ARG A 226 18.26 20.74 -1.45
C ARG A 226 18.61 19.30 -1.77
N ALA A 227 19.25 18.57 -0.86
CA ALA A 227 19.61 17.17 -1.05
C ALA A 227 18.36 16.31 -1.27
N ALA A 228 17.30 16.54 -0.48
CA ALA A 228 16.02 15.86 -0.63
C ALA A 228 15.39 16.06 -2.02
N ARG A 229 15.38 17.30 -2.53
CA ARG A 229 14.87 17.60 -3.89
C ARG A 229 15.69 16.95 -5.00
N VAL A 230 17.01 16.94 -4.89
CA VAL A 230 17.89 16.31 -5.90
C VAL A 230 17.61 14.82 -5.96
N LEU A 231 17.61 14.14 -4.81
CA LEU A 231 17.29 12.72 -4.74
C LEU A 231 15.92 12.45 -5.35
N ALA A 232 14.90 13.21 -4.93
CA ALA A 232 13.53 13.08 -5.41
C ALA A 232 13.36 13.28 -6.91
N PHE A 233 14.04 14.27 -7.48
CA PHE A 233 14.03 14.51 -8.92
C PHE A 233 14.69 13.37 -9.72
N GLU A 234 15.83 12.88 -9.28
CA GLU A 234 16.53 11.76 -9.93
C GLU A 234 15.65 10.49 -9.96
N GLU A 235 14.93 10.24 -8.87
CA GLU A 235 14.06 9.06 -8.77
C GLU A 235 12.85 9.16 -9.69
N VAL A 236 12.21 10.32 -9.78
CA VAL A 236 11.14 10.55 -10.78
C VAL A 236 11.66 10.25 -12.19
N GLY A 237 12.89 10.67 -12.52
CA GLY A 237 13.54 10.35 -13.77
C GLY A 237 13.71 8.84 -14.01
N ARG A 238 14.19 8.10 -13.01
CA ARG A 238 14.36 6.64 -13.06
C ARG A 238 13.01 5.91 -13.22
N CYS A 239 12.01 6.24 -12.40
CA CYS A 239 10.68 5.63 -12.48
C CYS A 239 10.00 5.92 -13.81
N ARG A 240 10.17 7.13 -14.35
CA ARG A 240 9.61 7.51 -15.66
C ARG A 240 10.29 6.75 -16.81
N ALA A 241 11.61 6.52 -16.73
CA ALA A 241 12.33 5.71 -17.71
C ALA A 241 11.91 4.23 -17.65
N PHE A 242 11.61 3.73 -16.45
CA PHE A 242 11.11 2.37 -16.26
C PHE A 242 9.68 2.21 -16.78
N GLY A 243 8.79 3.15 -16.48
CA GLY A 243 7.45 3.24 -17.07
C GLY A 243 6.37 2.41 -16.37
N ALA A 244 6.57 2.00 -15.11
CA ALA A 244 5.51 1.46 -14.26
C ALA A 244 4.82 2.60 -13.49
N ALA A 245 3.50 2.55 -13.41
CA ALA A 245 2.63 3.54 -12.79
C ALA A 245 2.84 3.67 -11.29
N ARG A 246 2.88 2.56 -10.53
CA ARG A 246 3.02 2.59 -9.06
C ARG A 246 4.32 3.24 -8.59
N PRO A 247 5.53 2.83 -9.05
CA PRO A 247 6.76 3.48 -8.63
C PRO A 247 6.87 4.93 -9.09
N LEU A 248 6.32 5.27 -10.27
CA LEU A 248 6.28 6.66 -10.72
C LEU A 248 5.38 7.52 -9.83
N ALA A 249 4.18 7.03 -9.49
CA ALA A 249 3.26 7.74 -8.60
C ALA A 249 3.86 7.96 -7.21
N ALA A 250 4.51 6.95 -6.64
CA ALA A 250 5.20 7.07 -5.35
C ALA A 250 6.37 8.06 -5.39
N ALA A 251 7.17 8.06 -6.46
CA ALA A 251 8.25 9.02 -6.65
C ALA A 251 7.73 10.46 -6.81
N LEU A 252 6.65 10.65 -7.59
CA LEU A 252 5.98 11.93 -7.77
C LEU A 252 5.42 12.46 -6.44
N ARG A 253 4.78 11.60 -5.63
CA ARG A 253 4.30 11.95 -4.28
C ARG A 253 5.44 12.38 -3.36
N ALA A 254 6.55 11.64 -3.34
CA ALA A 254 7.73 12.00 -2.55
C ALA A 254 8.33 13.34 -3.01
N PHE A 255 8.41 13.57 -4.33
CA PHE A 255 8.90 14.84 -4.89
C PHE A 255 7.99 16.02 -4.54
N ALA A 256 6.67 15.83 -4.60
CA ALA A 256 5.72 16.85 -4.17
C ALA A 256 5.85 17.20 -2.68
N GLY A 257 6.22 16.25 -1.83
CA GLY A 257 6.52 16.50 -0.41
C GLY A 257 7.67 17.48 -0.16
N VAL A 258 8.56 17.67 -1.14
CA VAL A 258 9.71 18.61 -1.07
C VAL A 258 9.63 19.76 -2.07
N VAL A 259 8.55 19.83 -2.85
CA VAL A 259 8.27 20.90 -3.81
C VAL A 259 6.91 21.52 -3.48
N SER A 260 6.93 22.73 -2.93
CA SER A 260 5.72 23.42 -2.51
C SER A 260 4.94 24.05 -3.67
N GLY A 261 3.65 24.33 -3.43
CA GLY A 261 2.81 25.12 -4.32
C GLY A 261 2.26 24.35 -5.53
N THR A 262 2.01 25.06 -6.61
CA THR A 262 1.35 24.55 -7.83
C THR A 262 2.09 23.40 -8.50
N LYS A 263 3.44 23.40 -8.44
CA LYS A 263 4.25 22.30 -8.97
C LYS A 263 4.01 20.99 -8.20
N GLY A 264 3.97 21.05 -6.87
CA GLY A 264 3.68 19.87 -6.04
C GLY A 264 2.28 19.31 -6.32
N ILE A 265 1.28 20.19 -6.47
CA ILE A 265 -0.10 19.80 -6.84
C ILE A 265 -0.11 19.08 -8.19
N ALA A 266 0.52 19.65 -9.22
CA ALA A 266 0.56 19.03 -10.56
C ALA A 266 1.16 17.61 -10.56
N HIS A 267 2.23 17.39 -9.78
CA HIS A 267 2.83 16.05 -9.64
C HIS A 267 1.93 15.07 -8.90
N LEU A 268 1.20 15.52 -7.88
CA LEU A 268 0.24 14.68 -7.15
C LEU A 268 -0.99 14.34 -8.00
N GLU A 269 -1.46 15.26 -8.84
CA GLU A 269 -2.52 14.98 -9.81
C GLU A 269 -2.05 14.01 -10.91
N GLU A 270 -0.80 14.11 -11.37
CA GLU A 270 -0.20 13.12 -12.27
C GLU A 270 -0.15 11.74 -11.61
N ALA A 271 0.28 11.67 -10.34
CA ALA A 271 0.32 10.43 -9.57
C ALA A 271 -1.07 9.79 -9.41
N ASP A 272 -2.11 10.57 -9.09
CA ASP A 272 -3.48 10.05 -8.99
C ASP A 272 -4.01 9.55 -10.33
N ARG A 273 -3.75 10.25 -11.43
CA ARG A 273 -4.12 9.79 -12.78
C ARG A 273 -3.44 8.47 -13.17
N LEU A 274 -2.18 8.27 -12.79
CA LEU A 274 -1.46 7.01 -13.04
C LEU A 274 -2.05 5.83 -12.29
N LEU A 275 -2.65 6.08 -11.12
CA LEU A 275 -3.21 5.05 -10.24
C LEU A 275 -4.71 4.83 -10.44
N ASP A 276 -5.36 5.60 -11.32
CA ASP A 276 -6.78 5.45 -11.56
C ASP A 276 -7.10 4.09 -12.22
N GLY A 277 -8.05 3.36 -11.66
CA GLY A 277 -8.38 1.99 -12.08
C GLY A 277 -7.34 0.91 -11.74
N MET A 278 -6.20 1.28 -11.11
CA MET A 278 -5.17 0.31 -10.73
C MET A 278 -5.52 -0.43 -9.43
N PRO A 279 -5.08 -1.70 -9.28
CA PRO A 279 -5.27 -2.47 -8.05
C PRO A 279 -4.53 -1.92 -6.81
N ASP A 280 -3.56 -1.03 -7.00
CA ASP A 280 -2.69 -0.42 -5.99
C ASP A 280 -3.39 0.63 -5.11
N THR A 281 -4.34 0.17 -4.29
CA THR A 281 -5.19 1.05 -3.48
C THR A 281 -4.43 1.78 -2.36
N LEU A 282 -3.37 1.20 -1.79
CA LEU A 282 -2.59 1.82 -0.71
C LEU A 282 -1.83 3.06 -1.20
N GLU A 283 -1.16 2.98 -2.35
CA GLU A 283 -0.40 4.12 -2.88
C GLU A 283 -1.34 5.23 -3.38
N ARG A 284 -2.51 4.87 -3.91
CA ARG A 284 -3.53 5.85 -4.29
C ARG A 284 -4.08 6.59 -3.06
N ALA A 285 -4.37 5.87 -1.97
CA ALA A 285 -4.83 6.49 -0.73
C ALA A 285 -3.79 7.51 -0.20
N ARG A 286 -2.49 7.14 -0.19
CA ARG A 286 -1.42 8.06 0.23
C ARG A 286 -1.33 9.29 -0.67
N THR A 287 -1.48 9.11 -1.97
CA THR A 287 -1.46 10.20 -2.97
C THR A 287 -2.62 11.16 -2.77
N LEU A 288 -3.84 10.65 -2.60
CA LEU A 288 -5.03 11.49 -2.38
C LEU A 288 -4.96 12.29 -1.08
N VAL A 289 -4.45 11.68 0.00
CA VAL A 289 -4.26 12.40 1.27
C VAL A 289 -3.23 13.51 1.11
N GLU A 290 -2.06 13.26 0.51
CA GLU A 290 -1.04 14.30 0.30
C GLU A 290 -1.53 15.39 -0.69
N LEU A 291 -2.26 15.02 -1.74
CA LEU A 291 -2.88 15.97 -2.68
C LEU A 291 -3.86 16.88 -1.95
N GLY A 292 -4.77 16.31 -1.18
CA GLY A 292 -5.75 17.07 -0.41
C GLY A 292 -5.10 17.99 0.64
N SER A 293 -4.08 17.49 1.34
CA SER A 293 -3.27 18.28 2.28
C SER A 293 -2.58 19.46 1.60
N THR A 294 -2.02 19.24 0.41
CA THR A 294 -1.31 20.26 -0.36
C THR A 294 -2.27 21.30 -0.94
N LEU A 295 -3.41 20.86 -1.49
CA LEU A 295 -4.50 21.74 -1.94
C LEU A 295 -5.03 22.62 -0.80
N ARG A 296 -5.19 22.06 0.40
CA ARG A 296 -5.59 22.83 1.58
C ARG A 296 -4.56 23.90 1.91
N ARG A 297 -3.27 23.54 1.94
CA ARG A 297 -2.17 24.50 2.18
C ARG A 297 -2.13 25.62 1.12
N ALA A 298 -2.56 25.32 -0.12
CA ALA A 298 -2.66 26.28 -1.22
C ALA A 298 -3.96 27.12 -1.21
N GLY A 299 -4.91 26.85 -0.31
CA GLY A 299 -6.17 27.60 -0.19
C GLY A 299 -7.36 27.02 -0.96
N SER A 300 -7.18 25.97 -1.76
CA SER A 300 -8.24 25.29 -2.53
C SER A 300 -9.11 24.37 -1.65
N ARG A 301 -9.87 24.95 -0.72
CA ARG A 301 -10.58 24.20 0.34
C ARG A 301 -11.59 23.17 -0.18
N THR A 302 -12.34 23.48 -1.24
CA THR A 302 -13.37 22.58 -1.78
C THR A 302 -12.73 21.32 -2.38
N GLU A 303 -11.76 21.50 -3.27
CA GLU A 303 -11.00 20.40 -3.87
C GLU A 303 -10.24 19.60 -2.81
N ALA A 304 -9.62 20.27 -1.84
CA ALA A 304 -8.94 19.62 -0.72
C ALA A 304 -9.86 18.67 0.04
N ARG A 305 -11.09 19.10 0.37
CA ARG A 305 -12.07 18.26 1.06
C ARG A 305 -12.45 17.04 0.25
N GLN A 306 -12.66 17.21 -1.06
CA GLN A 306 -13.00 16.10 -1.94
C GLN A 306 -11.87 15.04 -1.91
N ARG A 307 -10.63 15.46 -2.20
CA ARG A 307 -9.49 14.53 -2.26
C ARG A 307 -9.18 13.87 -0.92
N LEU A 308 -9.26 14.63 0.19
CA LEU A 308 -9.07 14.08 1.53
C LEU A 308 -10.18 13.08 1.92
N THR A 309 -11.43 13.31 1.49
CA THR A 309 -12.54 12.39 1.77
C THR A 309 -12.33 11.08 1.03
N GLU A 310 -12.03 11.13 -0.27
CA GLU A 310 -11.69 9.95 -1.09
C GLU A 310 -10.51 9.17 -0.49
N GLY A 311 -9.44 9.88 -0.11
CA GLY A 311 -8.26 9.28 0.53
C GLY A 311 -8.56 8.64 1.89
N MET A 312 -9.40 9.29 2.72
CA MET A 312 -9.83 8.76 4.01
C MET A 312 -10.67 7.49 3.86
N GLU A 313 -11.63 7.49 2.93
CA GLU A 313 -12.50 6.34 2.65
C GLU A 313 -11.68 5.13 2.16
N LEU A 314 -10.72 5.36 1.26
CA LEU A 314 -9.80 4.31 0.82
C LEU A 314 -8.91 3.81 1.96
N ALA A 315 -8.32 4.71 2.76
CA ALA A 315 -7.49 4.35 3.90
C ALA A 315 -8.27 3.50 4.93
N HIS A 316 -9.53 3.85 5.17
CA HIS A 316 -10.41 3.08 6.03
C HIS A 316 -10.72 1.70 5.45
N LEU A 317 -11.08 1.63 4.17
CA LEU A 317 -11.42 0.39 3.46
C LEU A 317 -10.31 -0.66 3.53
N ILE A 318 -9.06 -0.20 3.45
CA ILE A 318 -7.87 -1.06 3.49
C ILE A 318 -7.35 -1.29 4.91
N GLY A 319 -7.81 -0.51 5.91
CA GLY A 319 -7.36 -0.62 7.30
C GLY A 319 -6.05 0.12 7.61
N ALA A 320 -5.64 1.10 6.79
CA ALA A 320 -4.47 1.94 7.02
C ALA A 320 -4.80 3.06 8.03
N SER A 321 -4.92 2.70 9.32
CA SER A 321 -5.42 3.58 10.38
C SER A 321 -4.61 4.88 10.57
N VAL A 322 -3.29 4.84 10.37
CA VAL A 322 -2.43 6.03 10.47
C VAL A 322 -2.77 7.03 9.36
N LEU A 323 -2.98 6.53 8.15
CA LEU A 323 -3.32 7.36 6.99
C LEU A 323 -4.74 7.92 7.13
N GLU A 324 -5.68 7.10 7.62
CA GLU A 324 -7.05 7.53 7.92
C GLU A 324 -7.06 8.66 8.97
N GLY A 325 -6.31 8.49 10.07
CA GLY A 325 -6.17 9.51 11.11
C GLY A 325 -5.55 10.81 10.60
N THR A 326 -4.58 10.71 9.70
CA THR A 326 -3.97 11.85 9.00
C THR A 326 -5.01 12.59 8.16
N ALA A 327 -5.73 11.87 7.29
CA ALA A 327 -6.76 12.45 6.43
C ALA A 327 -7.87 13.14 7.23
N ARG A 328 -8.31 12.52 8.33
CA ARG A 328 -9.31 13.07 9.26
C ARG A 328 -8.84 14.37 9.92
N SER A 329 -7.57 14.43 10.33
CA SER A 329 -6.98 15.63 10.92
C SER A 329 -6.87 16.77 9.90
N GLU A 330 -6.48 16.43 8.68
CA GLU A 330 -6.37 17.35 7.55
C GLU A 330 -7.75 17.91 7.13
N LEU A 331 -8.79 17.07 7.14
CA LEU A 331 -10.18 17.49 6.90
C LEU A 331 -10.65 18.51 7.95
N ARG A 332 -10.37 18.25 9.24
CA ARG A 332 -10.68 19.19 10.33
C ARG A 332 -10.05 20.56 10.07
N LEU A 333 -8.77 20.58 9.69
CA LEU A 333 -8.03 21.79 9.37
C LEU A 333 -8.52 22.49 8.08
N ALA A 334 -9.06 21.75 7.10
CA ALA A 334 -9.67 22.30 5.88
C ALA A 334 -11.02 23.02 6.10
N GLY A 335 -11.35 23.33 7.36
CA GLY A 335 -12.58 24.02 7.72
C GLY A 335 -13.79 23.11 7.78
N THR A 336 -13.60 21.79 7.95
CA THR A 336 -14.61 21.10 8.74
C THR A 336 -14.43 21.54 10.20
N ARG A 337 -15.20 22.57 10.58
CA ARG A 337 -16.07 22.32 11.73
C ARG A 337 -16.84 21.05 11.32
N LEU A 338 -16.27 19.88 11.60
CA LEU A 338 -17.10 18.72 11.85
C LEU A 338 -18.04 19.29 12.90
N ALA A 339 -19.30 19.55 12.53
CA ALA A 339 -20.33 19.84 13.50
C ALA A 339 -20.05 18.85 14.61
N LYS A 340 -19.66 19.40 15.78
CA LYS A 340 -19.15 18.72 16.96
C LYS A 340 -19.59 17.27 16.86
N VAL A 341 -18.67 16.34 16.57
CA VAL A 341 -19.02 14.92 16.53
C VAL A 341 -19.62 14.69 17.90
N SER A 342 -20.95 14.67 17.93
CA SER A 342 -21.72 14.27 19.07
C SER A 342 -21.36 12.81 19.15
N ASP A 343 -20.40 12.45 20.00
CA ASP A 343 -20.14 11.09 20.44
C ASP A 343 -21.33 10.65 21.30
N GLY A 344 -22.50 10.69 20.69
CA GLY A 344 -23.79 10.55 21.32
C GLY A 344 -24.85 10.13 20.31
N PRO A 345 -25.99 9.64 20.82
CA PRO A 345 -27.04 8.91 20.09
C PRO A 345 -27.68 9.48 18.81
N ASN A 346 -27.23 10.59 18.24
CA ASN A 346 -27.80 11.27 17.06
C ASN A 346 -26.72 12.06 16.30
N ALA A 347 -25.65 11.39 15.87
CA ALA A 347 -24.61 12.04 15.06
C ALA A 347 -25.13 12.31 13.63
N ALA A 348 -24.97 13.54 13.14
CA ALA A 348 -25.39 13.91 11.78
C ALA A 348 -24.61 13.09 10.73
N LEU A 349 -25.30 12.67 9.67
CA LEU A 349 -24.67 11.99 8.53
C LEU A 349 -23.72 12.94 7.81
N THR A 350 -22.60 12.41 7.33
CA THR A 350 -21.74 13.14 6.41
C THR A 350 -22.39 13.25 5.02
N PRO A 351 -22.00 14.21 4.16
CA PRO A 351 -22.57 14.31 2.81
C PRO A 351 -22.38 13.07 1.93
N ALA A 352 -21.35 12.25 2.19
CA ALA A 352 -21.16 10.97 1.50
C ALA A 352 -22.12 9.90 2.01
N GLU A 353 -22.25 9.79 3.34
CA GLU A 353 -23.23 8.91 3.99
C GLU A 353 -24.67 9.27 3.63
N GLU A 354 -25.01 10.55 3.56
CA GLU A 354 -26.33 11.04 3.16
C GLU A 354 -26.66 10.67 1.70
N ARG A 355 -25.72 10.90 0.77
CA ARG A 355 -25.89 10.48 -0.64
C ARG A 355 -26.10 8.98 -0.79
N VAL A 356 -25.34 8.17 -0.04
CA VAL A 356 -25.50 6.71 -0.03
C VAL A 356 -26.81 6.30 0.62
N ALA A 357 -27.17 6.89 1.76
CA ALA A 357 -28.40 6.61 2.50
C ALA A 357 -29.64 6.97 1.69
N GLN A 358 -29.64 8.11 1.00
CA GLN A 358 -30.73 8.59 0.16
C GLN A 358 -30.97 7.64 -1.03
N LYS A 359 -29.91 7.29 -1.76
CA LYS A 359 -30.01 6.31 -2.86
C LYS A 359 -30.42 4.92 -2.38
N ALA A 360 -29.99 4.52 -1.18
CA ALA A 360 -30.41 3.28 -0.56
C ALA A 360 -31.88 3.29 -0.13
N ALA A 361 -32.38 4.45 0.33
CA ALA A 361 -33.79 4.68 0.66
C ALA A 361 -34.69 4.71 -0.59
N GLU A 362 -34.16 5.17 -1.72
CA GLU A 362 -34.80 5.13 -3.05
C GLU A 362 -34.87 3.71 -3.65
N GLY A 363 -34.28 2.71 -2.99
CA GLY A 363 -34.39 1.30 -3.35
C GLY A 363 -33.29 0.77 -4.28
N LEU A 364 -32.29 1.58 -4.63
CA LEU A 364 -31.15 1.11 -5.44
C LEU A 364 -30.37 0.04 -4.66
N SER A 365 -29.85 -0.98 -5.34
CA SER A 365 -28.93 -1.98 -4.76
C SER A 365 -27.54 -1.39 -4.49
N ASN A 366 -26.74 -2.02 -3.62
CA ASN A 366 -25.37 -1.55 -3.36
C ASN A 366 -24.52 -1.48 -4.64
N LYS A 367 -24.78 -2.37 -5.62
CA LYS A 367 -24.12 -2.37 -6.93
C LYS A 367 -24.54 -1.17 -7.79
N GLU A 368 -25.82 -0.84 -7.81
CA GLU A 368 -26.33 0.33 -8.54
C GLU A 368 -25.90 1.64 -7.89
N ILE A 369 -25.87 1.70 -6.55
CA ILE A 369 -25.35 2.86 -5.82
C ILE A 369 -23.86 3.05 -6.12
N ALA A 370 -23.08 1.96 -6.08
CA ALA A 370 -21.67 1.97 -6.40
C ALA A 370 -21.42 2.51 -7.81
N GLN A 371 -22.18 2.01 -8.80
CA GLN A 371 -22.13 2.50 -10.17
C GLN A 371 -22.55 3.98 -10.30
N THR A 372 -23.62 4.39 -9.60
CA THR A 372 -24.15 5.75 -9.67
C THR A 372 -23.25 6.78 -9.00
N LEU A 373 -22.59 6.40 -7.91
CA LEU A 373 -21.68 7.25 -7.15
C LEU A 373 -20.21 7.10 -7.57
N PHE A 374 -19.93 6.24 -8.56
CA PHE A 374 -18.57 5.92 -9.03
C PHE A 374 -17.64 5.44 -7.89
N VAL A 375 -18.16 4.62 -6.97
CA VAL A 375 -17.41 4.02 -5.86
C VAL A 375 -17.53 2.49 -5.91
N THR A 376 -16.78 1.77 -5.06
CA THR A 376 -16.90 0.31 -5.00
C THR A 376 -18.13 -0.13 -4.20
N VAL A 377 -18.65 -1.34 -4.45
CA VAL A 377 -19.74 -1.94 -3.65
C VAL A 377 -19.38 -1.97 -2.17
N LYS A 378 -18.12 -2.30 -1.85
CA LYS A 378 -17.61 -2.36 -0.47
C LYS A 378 -17.58 -0.97 0.19
N THR A 379 -17.34 0.08 -0.58
CA THR A 379 -17.45 1.48 -0.11
C THR A 379 -18.91 1.83 0.23
N VAL A 380 -19.87 1.40 -0.59
CA VAL A 380 -21.31 1.58 -0.30
C VAL A 380 -21.74 0.82 0.95
N GLU A 381 -21.32 -0.44 1.08
CA GLU A 381 -21.58 -1.26 2.27
C GLU A 381 -21.03 -0.62 3.54
N TRP A 382 -19.81 -0.08 3.45
CA TRP A 382 -19.19 0.64 4.55
C TRP A 382 -19.99 1.87 4.97
N HIS A 383 -20.34 2.74 4.01
CA HIS A 383 -21.17 3.92 4.30
C HIS A 383 -22.51 3.53 4.91
N LEU A 384 -23.16 2.47 4.41
CA LEU A 384 -24.41 1.97 4.98
C LEU A 384 -24.22 1.46 6.41
N GLY A 385 -23.12 0.78 6.72
CA GLY A 385 -22.78 0.39 8.08
C GLY A 385 -22.64 1.58 9.03
N GLN A 386 -21.97 2.65 8.59
CA GLN A 386 -21.86 3.90 9.37
C GLN A 386 -23.21 4.60 9.50
N VAL A 387 -24.01 4.66 8.43
CA VAL A 387 -25.37 5.22 8.45
C VAL A 387 -26.26 4.46 9.43
N TYR A 388 -26.23 3.12 9.42
CA TYR A 388 -27.04 2.28 10.30
C TYR A 388 -26.66 2.49 11.77
N ALA A 389 -25.36 2.54 12.06
CA ALA A 389 -24.86 2.84 13.40
C ALA A 389 -25.29 4.24 13.88
N LYS A 390 -25.23 5.24 13.01
CA LYS A 390 -25.59 6.64 13.34
C LYS A 390 -27.09 6.88 13.46
N LEU A 391 -27.90 6.23 12.60
CA LEU A 391 -29.36 6.34 12.60
C LEU A 391 -30.05 5.32 13.51
N ARG A 392 -29.30 4.39 14.11
CA ARG A 392 -29.81 3.31 14.99
C ARG A 392 -30.84 2.41 14.32
N ILE A 393 -30.61 2.09 13.05
CA ILE A 393 -31.45 1.18 12.29
C ILE A 393 -30.71 -0.13 12.07
N ALA A 394 -31.44 -1.24 12.10
CA ALA A 394 -30.89 -2.57 11.84
C ALA A 394 -31.12 -3.00 10.40
N LYS A 395 -32.10 -2.40 9.72
CA LYS A 395 -32.55 -2.85 8.40
C LYS A 395 -32.58 -1.69 7.41
N ARG A 396 -32.19 -2.01 6.16
CA ARG A 396 -32.27 -1.07 5.03
C ARG A 396 -33.67 -0.47 4.84
N SER A 397 -34.72 -1.25 5.12
CA SER A 397 -36.12 -0.82 5.02
C SER A 397 -36.48 0.32 5.97
N GLU A 398 -35.68 0.56 7.00
CA GLU A 398 -35.91 1.61 8.00
C GLU A 398 -35.30 2.96 7.56
N LEU A 399 -34.46 2.98 6.51
CA LEU A 399 -33.80 4.18 6.00
C LEU A 399 -34.77 5.30 5.58
N PRO A 400 -35.85 5.06 4.81
CA PRO A 400 -36.74 6.14 4.38
C PRO A 400 -37.38 6.87 5.57
N GLN A 401 -37.77 6.11 6.60
CA GLN A 401 -38.37 6.67 7.80
C GLN A 401 -37.34 7.38 8.69
N ALA A 402 -36.14 6.81 8.85
CA ALA A 402 -35.07 7.42 9.65
C ALA A 402 -34.56 8.74 9.05
N LEU A 403 -34.47 8.84 7.73
CA LEU A 403 -34.08 10.07 7.03
C LEU A 403 -35.18 11.14 7.11
N ALA A 404 -36.46 10.75 7.06
CA ALA A 404 -37.58 11.68 7.22
C ALA A 404 -37.63 12.33 8.61
N VAL A 405 -37.27 11.59 9.66
CA VAL A 405 -37.23 12.10 11.05
C VAL A 405 -36.04 13.04 11.28
N GLY A 406 -34.91 12.87 10.57
CA GLY A 406 -33.75 13.76 10.62
C GLY A 406 -33.97 15.14 9.98
N CYS A 407 -34.88 15.25 9.01
CA CYS A 407 -35.26 16.51 8.36
C CYS A 407 -36.31 17.33 9.15
N ALA A 408 -37.05 16.70 10.07
CA ALA A 408 -38.00 17.39 10.94
C ALA A 408 -37.27 17.89 12.20
N GLY A 409 -36.85 19.15 12.19
CA GLY A 409 -36.28 19.83 13.36
C GLY A 409 -37.14 19.63 14.62
N ALA A 410 -36.45 19.45 15.76
CA ALA A 410 -37.02 19.17 17.07
C ALA A 410 -38.31 19.98 17.38
N PRO A 411 -39.37 19.35 17.94
CA PRO A 411 -40.54 20.09 18.38
C PRO A 411 -40.16 20.98 19.56
N VAL A 412 -40.45 22.28 19.42
CA VAL A 412 -40.42 23.26 20.52
C VAL A 412 -41.39 22.77 21.59
N ARG A 413 -40.87 22.40 22.77
CA ARG A 413 -41.70 22.18 23.95
C ARG A 413 -42.29 23.53 24.37
N GLN A 414 -43.59 23.73 24.12
CA GLN A 414 -44.34 24.79 24.79
C GLN A 414 -44.52 24.39 26.26
N THR A 415 -43.92 25.19 27.13
CA THR A 415 -44.26 25.26 28.55
C THR A 415 -45.59 26.00 28.70
N SER A 416 -46.59 25.34 29.28
CA SER A 416 -47.58 25.92 30.19
C SER A 416 -48.22 24.78 30.99
#